data_AF-A0A6G8RVA2-F1
#
_entry.id   AF-A0A6G8RVA2-F1
#
_cell.length_a   1.000
_cell.length_b   1.000
_cell.length_c   1.000
_cell.angle_alpha   90.00
_cell.angle_beta   90.00
_cell.angle_gamma   90.00
#
_symmetry.space_group_name_H-M   'P 1'
#
loop_
_entity.id
_entity.type
_entity.pdbx_description
1 polymer ?
#
loop_
_entity_poly.entity_id
_entity_poly.type
_entity_poly.pdbx_seq_one_letter_code
_entity_poly.pdbx_strand_id
1 'polypeptide(L)'
;MLEFQLVKILVYKLKKSEKLIAKSVNGREIVVSLIPSIKKQSTREGFKWVEVGKRVLLQSGIEIELNLDGRSFYTGIHEMFRLEARVC
;
A
#
# COMPACT_ATOMS: atom_id res chain seq x y z
N MET A 1 10.42 -16.56 -18.62
CA MET A 1 10.07 -16.83 -17.20
C MET A 1 10.14 -15.56 -16.32
N LEU A 2 11.21 -14.75 -16.42
CA LEU A 2 11.28 -13.43 -15.74
C LEU A 2 10.28 -12.40 -16.29
N GLU A 3 10.14 -12.31 -17.62
CA GLU A 3 9.19 -11.42 -18.32
C GLU A 3 7.75 -11.52 -17.74
N PHE A 4 7.23 -12.73 -17.62
CA PHE A 4 5.89 -12.98 -17.06
C PHE A 4 5.74 -12.56 -15.59
N GLN A 5 6.82 -12.58 -14.79
CA GLN A 5 6.78 -12.14 -13.39
C GLN A 5 6.75 -10.61 -13.28
N LEU A 6 7.51 -9.91 -14.13
CA LEU A 6 7.47 -8.46 -14.24
C LEU A 6 6.10 -7.95 -14.68
N VAL A 7 5.49 -8.60 -15.68
CA VAL A 7 4.13 -8.27 -16.14
C VAL A 7 3.11 -8.41 -15.01
N LYS A 8 3.19 -9.46 -14.18
CA LYS A 8 2.30 -9.61 -13.01
C LYS A 8 2.44 -8.44 -12.03
N ILE A 9 3.67 -8.03 -11.71
CA ILE A 9 3.92 -6.89 -10.80
C ILE A 9 3.34 -5.60 -11.41
N LEU A 10 3.55 -5.38 -12.71
CA LEU A 10 2.97 -4.22 -13.41
C LEU A 10 1.44 -4.24 -13.37
N VAL A 11 0.81 -5.39 -13.64
CA VAL A 11 -0.65 -5.56 -13.57
C VAL A 11 -1.18 -5.28 -12.16
N TYR A 12 -0.48 -5.70 -11.11
CA TYR A 12 -0.86 -5.36 -9.74
C TYR A 12 -0.74 -3.86 -9.45
N LYS A 13 0.31 -3.19 -9.95
CA LYS A 13 0.47 -1.73 -9.81
C LYS A 13 -0.57 -0.94 -10.61
N LEU A 14 -1.03 -1.47 -11.75
CA LEU A 14 -2.03 -0.85 -12.62
C LEU A 14 -3.47 -1.09 -12.17
N LYS A 15 -3.71 -1.91 -11.12
CA LYS A 15 -5.05 -2.02 -10.52
C LYS A 15 -5.50 -0.64 -10.06
N LYS A 16 -6.71 -0.27 -10.46
CA LYS A 16 -7.36 0.99 -10.09
C LYS A 16 -7.27 1.20 -8.58
N SER A 17 -6.54 2.24 -8.17
CA SER A 17 -6.36 2.59 -6.77
C SER A 17 -7.55 3.40 -6.29
N GLU A 18 -8.18 2.96 -5.20
CA GLU A 18 -9.22 3.74 -4.52
C GLU A 18 -8.59 4.98 -3.89
N LYS A 19 -9.24 6.14 -4.06
CA LYS A 19 -8.84 7.39 -3.41
C LYS A 19 -9.58 7.52 -2.08
N LEU A 20 -8.84 7.77 -1.01
CA LEU A 20 -9.35 7.90 0.35
C LEU A 20 -8.85 9.19 0.98
N ILE A 21 -9.55 9.64 2.03
CA ILE A 21 -9.10 10.73 2.90
C ILE A 21 -8.47 10.12 4.15
N ALA A 22 -7.26 10.54 4.48
CA ALA A 22 -6.60 10.22 5.74
C ALA A 22 -6.53 11.47 6.61
N LYS A 23 -6.80 11.31 7.91
CA LYS A 23 -6.83 12.39 8.91
C LYS A 23 -5.66 12.25 9.89
N SER A 24 -4.98 13.34 10.20
CA SER A 24 -4.00 13.40 11.28
C SER A 24 -4.66 13.77 12.61
N VAL A 25 -3.89 13.63 13.70
CA VAL A 25 -4.34 14.01 15.06
C VAL A 25 -4.61 15.50 15.23
N ASN A 26 -3.97 16.36 14.42
CA ASN A 26 -4.19 17.81 14.43
C ASN A 26 -5.25 18.26 13.41
N GLY A 27 -6.02 17.33 12.83
CA GLY A 27 -7.13 17.63 11.93
C GLY A 27 -6.75 17.89 10.47
N ARG A 28 -5.48 17.72 10.09
CA ARG A 28 -5.05 17.81 8.69
C ARG A 28 -5.60 16.61 7.93
N GLU A 29 -6.13 16.89 6.74
CA GLU A 29 -6.61 15.88 5.80
C GLU A 29 -5.73 15.81 4.57
N ILE A 30 -5.46 14.59 4.10
CA ILE A 30 -4.77 14.35 2.84
C ILE A 30 -5.53 13.31 2.02
N VAL A 31 -5.52 13.50 0.70
CA VAL A 31 -6.01 12.48 -0.24
C VAL A 31 -4.88 11.51 -0.54
N VAL A 32 -5.16 10.23 -0.39
CA VAL A 32 -4.22 9.15 -0.66
C VAL A 32 -4.87 8.08 -1.53
N SER A 33 -4.04 7.21 -2.09
CA SER A 33 -4.49 6.03 -2.82
C SER A 33 -4.07 4.75 -2.11
N LEU A 34 -4.86 3.68 -2.22
CA LEU A 34 -4.44 2.35 -1.79
C LEU A 34 -3.89 1.55 -2.96
N ILE A 35 -2.73 0.95 -2.75
CA ILE A 35 -2.09 0.04 -3.69
C ILE A 35 -1.80 -1.31 -3.02
N PRO A 36 -1.75 -2.42 -3.76
CA PRO A 36 -1.43 -3.71 -3.17
C PRO A 36 0.04 -3.77 -2.71
N SER A 37 0.26 -4.33 -1.51
CA SER A 37 1.59 -4.66 -1.00
C SER A 37 1.97 -6.04 -1.51
N ILE A 38 2.89 -6.12 -2.47
CA ILE A 38 3.28 -7.36 -3.13
C ILE A 38 4.63 -7.84 -2.56
N LYS A 39 4.68 -9.07 -2.04
CA LYS A 39 5.92 -9.71 -1.55
C LYS A 39 6.19 -11.01 -2.27
N LYS A 40 7.48 -11.31 -2.48
CA LYS A 40 7.95 -12.59 -2.99
C LYS A 40 7.92 -13.60 -1.86
N GLN A 41 7.22 -14.72 -2.07
CA GLN A 41 7.09 -15.81 -1.12
C GLN A 41 7.64 -17.10 -1.71
N SER A 42 8.30 -17.90 -0.89
CA SER A 42 8.80 -19.23 -1.26
C SER A 42 7.65 -20.24 -1.32
N THR A 43 7.73 -21.17 -2.27
CA THR A 43 6.80 -22.30 -2.45
C THR A 43 7.57 -23.56 -2.75
N ARG A 44 6.91 -24.74 -2.69
CA ARG A 44 7.51 -26.02 -3.05
C ARG A 44 8.02 -26.06 -4.50
N GLU A 45 7.45 -25.22 -5.36
CA GLU A 45 7.73 -25.13 -6.80
C GLU A 45 8.64 -23.93 -7.15
N GLY A 46 9.16 -23.20 -6.14
CA GLY A 46 10.02 -22.03 -6.33
C GLY A 46 9.50 -20.79 -5.62
N PHE A 47 9.17 -19.73 -6.36
CA PHE A 47 8.71 -18.46 -5.78
C PHE A 47 7.47 -17.91 -6.48
N LYS A 48 6.58 -17.30 -5.70
CA LYS A 48 5.45 -16.52 -6.21
C LYS A 48 5.39 -15.14 -5.59
N TRP A 49 4.94 -14.16 -6.36
CA TRP A 49 4.52 -12.88 -5.84
C TRP A 49 3.09 -12.98 -5.36
N VAL A 50 2.83 -12.53 -4.14
CA VAL A 50 1.50 -12.51 -3.55
C VAL A 50 1.24 -11.14 -2.93
N GLU A 51 -0.03 -10.73 -3.01
CA GLU A 51 -0.52 -9.61 -2.23
C GLU A 51 -0.60 -10.03 -0.76
N VAL A 52 0.11 -9.30 0.10
CA VAL A 52 0.20 -9.55 1.54
C VAL A 52 -0.45 -8.45 2.38
N GLY A 53 -1.11 -7.49 1.72
CA GLY A 53 -1.74 -6.35 2.37
C GLY A 53 -1.85 -5.17 1.43
N LYS A 54 -2.04 -3.98 2.00
CA LYS A 54 -2.12 -2.70 1.27
C LYS A 54 -0.97 -1.76 1.68
N ARG A 55 -0.68 -0.79 0.82
CA ARG A 55 0.16 0.37 1.10
C ARG A 55 -0.60 1.64 0.74
N VAL A 56 -0.16 2.74 1.31
CA VAL A 56 -0.63 4.08 0.98
C VAL A 56 0.28 4.67 -0.09
N LEU A 57 -0.32 5.24 -1.13
CA LEU A 57 0.35 6.03 -2.14
C LEU A 57 -0.05 7.49 -1.94
N LEU A 58 0.94 8.33 -1.62
CA LEU A 58 0.73 9.78 -1.54
C LEU A 58 0.58 10.38 -2.93
N GLN A 59 -0.04 11.56 -3.03
CA GLN A 59 -0.11 12.32 -4.29
C GLN A 59 1.27 12.64 -4.88
N SER A 60 2.31 12.72 -4.04
CA SER A 60 3.70 12.89 -4.47
C SER A 60 4.29 11.65 -5.16
N GLY A 61 3.61 10.51 -5.14
CA GLY A 61 4.11 9.23 -5.66
C GLY A 61 4.86 8.38 -4.63
N ILE A 62 5.00 8.85 -3.38
CA ILE A 62 5.67 8.09 -2.32
C ILE A 62 4.76 6.96 -1.83
N GLU A 63 5.29 5.73 -1.84
CA GLU A 63 4.65 4.56 -1.25
C GLU A 63 5.02 4.45 0.25
N ILE A 64 4.01 4.26 1.11
CA ILE A 64 4.15 4.17 2.56
C ILE A 64 3.48 2.89 3.06
N GLU A 65 4.18 2.13 3.91
CA GLU A 65 3.59 0.97 4.56
C GLU A 65 2.59 1.39 5.64
N LEU A 66 1.48 0.63 5.73
CA LEU A 66 0.56 0.77 6.85
C LEU A 66 1.20 0.20 8.13
N ASN A 67 0.86 0.79 9.25
CA ASN A 67 1.13 0.22 10.57
C ASN A 67 0.30 -1.06 10.77
N LEU A 68 0.66 -1.86 11.79
CA LEU A 68 0.00 -3.14 12.12
C LEU A 68 -1.50 -3.04 12.42
N ASP A 69 -2.01 -1.83 12.71
CA ASP A 69 -3.43 -1.60 12.96
C ASP A 69 -4.28 -1.56 11.67
N GLY A 70 -3.63 -1.62 10.51
CA GLY A 70 -4.24 -1.73 9.19
C GLY A 70 -4.95 -0.48 8.69
N ARG A 71 -4.69 0.68 9.31
CA ARG A 71 -5.31 1.96 8.93
C ARG A 71 -4.49 3.21 9.22
N SER A 72 -3.46 3.12 10.06
CA SER A 72 -2.58 4.26 10.32
C SER A 72 -1.25 4.14 9.57
N PHE A 73 -0.61 5.26 9.29
CA PHE A 73 0.69 5.35 8.63
C PHE A 73 1.37 6.68 8.96
N TYR A 74 2.68 6.77 8.75
CA TYR A 74 3.46 7.97 8.99
C TYR A 74 3.97 8.55 7.67
N THR A 75 3.76 9.85 7.45
CA THR A 75 4.36 10.59 6.32
C THR A 75 5.70 11.22 6.67
N GLY A 76 6.05 11.26 7.96
CA GLY A 76 7.30 11.79 8.50
C GLY A 76 7.40 11.54 10.01
N ILE A 77 8.45 12.08 10.63
CA ILE A 77 8.67 12.00 12.08
C ILE A 77 7.50 12.69 12.79
N HIS A 78 6.80 11.94 13.66
CA HIS A 78 5.60 12.40 14.40
C HIS A 78 4.41 12.84 13.53
N GLU A 79 4.41 12.54 12.23
CA GLU A 79 3.32 12.90 11.31
C GLU A 79 2.45 11.68 10.98
N MET A 80 1.63 11.25 11.95
CA MET A 80 0.71 10.12 11.77
C MET A 80 -0.61 10.56 11.12
N PHE A 81 -1.01 9.81 10.10
CA PHE A 81 -2.34 9.87 9.49
C PHE A 81 -3.09 8.55 9.68
N ARG A 82 -4.41 8.61 9.60
CA ARG A 82 -5.30 7.46 9.76
C ARG A 82 -6.44 7.48 8.76
N LEU A 83 -6.72 6.32 8.18
CA LEU A 83 -7.93 6.05 7.41
C LEU A 83 -9.11 5.81 8.36
N GLU A 84 -10.31 6.11 7.89
CA GLU A 84 -11.54 5.92 8.68
C GLU A 84 -11.76 4.44 9.05
N ALA A 85 -11.63 3.55 8.07
CA ALA A 85 -11.78 2.11 8.22
C ALA A 85 -10.43 1.37 8.09
N ARG A 86 -10.39 0.13 8.60
CA ARG A 86 -9.30 -0.82 8.31
C ARG A 86 -9.40 -1.29 6.87
N VAL A 87 -8.25 -1.43 6.23
CA VAL A 87 -8.15 -1.81 4.80
C VAL A 87 -7.38 -3.12 4.59
N CYS A 88 -6.95 -3.75 5.68
CA CYS A 88 -6.40 -5.10 5.75
C CYS A 88 -6.84 -5.80 7.04
#